data_AF-A0A352W0Z9-F1
#
_entry.id   AF-A0A352W0Z9-F1
#
_cell.length_a   1.000
_cell.length_b   1.000
_cell.length_c   1.000
_cell.angle_alpha   90.00
_cell.angle_beta   90.00
_cell.angle_gamma   90.00
#
_symmetry.space_group_name_H-M   'P 1'
#
loop_
_entity.id
_entity.type
_entity.pdbx_description
1 polymer ?
#
loop_
_entity_poly.entity_id
_entity_poly.type
_entity_poly.pdbx_seq_one_letter_code
_entity_poly.pdbx_strand_id
1 'polypeptide(L)'
;MLKNITLQIMYIILPVSIEHNTVSIKDYKIESTLVSEVFSGAGSALVMASSACSENILQLEKYKKDDMGKAVIYDAVLSEAVDHGFLLIGELVQKELIRSVCRLGKRISCGYRDFTLNHQTFFSHVLNLPNYGIKLTPAYILQPEKSATALAPIFCKEV
;
A
#
# COMPACT_ATOMS: atom_id res chain seq x y z
N MET A 1 9.93 8.84 26.69
CA MET A 1 10.60 8.78 25.38
C MET A 1 9.86 7.76 24.52
N LEU A 2 9.48 8.12 23.29
CA LEU A 2 8.84 7.19 22.36
C LEU A 2 9.85 6.08 22.01
N LYS A 3 9.41 4.82 21.99
CA LYS A 3 10.24 3.69 21.54
C LYS A 3 10.48 3.77 20.04
N ASN A 4 11.50 3.05 19.56
CA ASN A 4 11.76 2.87 18.13
C ASN A 4 10.51 2.28 17.45
N ILE A 5 10.13 2.88 16.32
CA ILE A 5 9.06 2.40 15.45
C ILE A 5 9.70 1.56 14.37
N THR A 6 9.27 0.30 14.26
CA THR A 6 9.69 -0.61 13.20
C THR A 6 8.57 -0.79 12.19
N LEU A 7 8.87 -0.65 10.90
CA LEU A 7 7.91 -0.85 9.82
C LEU A 7 8.31 -2.05 8.97
N GLN A 8 7.29 -2.72 8.43
CA GLN A 8 7.44 -3.66 7.33
C GLN A 8 6.94 -2.98 6.05
N ILE A 9 7.77 -2.99 5.01
CA ILE A 9 7.43 -2.49 3.69
C ILE A 9 7.61 -3.61 2.67
N MET A 10 6.66 -3.74 1.75
CA MET A 10 6.63 -4.81 0.77
C MET A 10 6.19 -4.22 -0.56
N TYR A 11 6.83 -4.59 -1.66
CA TYR A 11 6.42 -4.15 -2.98
C TYR A 11 6.77 -5.18 -4.06
N ILE A 12 6.06 -5.08 -5.18
CA ILE A 12 6.36 -5.78 -6.41
C ILE A 12 5.90 -4.93 -7.61
N ILE A 13 6.62 -5.01 -8.72
CA ILE A 13 6.23 -4.38 -9.99
C ILE A 13 5.65 -5.45 -10.89
N LEU A 14 4.45 -5.21 -11.43
CA LEU A 14 3.74 -6.13 -12.30
C LEU A 14 3.29 -5.43 -13.59
N PRO A 15 3.28 -6.13 -14.74
CA PRO A 15 2.77 -5.58 -15.99
C PRO A 15 1.27 -5.27 -15.88
N VAL A 16 0.84 -4.23 -16.60
CA VAL A 16 -0.55 -3.79 -16.67
C VAL A 16 -1.05 -3.86 -18.11
N SER A 17 -2.30 -4.28 -18.27
CA SER A 17 -3.09 -4.01 -19.47
C SER A 17 -4.39 -3.28 -19.09
N ILE A 18 -4.85 -2.41 -19.96
CA ILE A 18 -6.01 -1.54 -19.71
C ILE A 18 -6.97 -1.68 -20.88
N GLU A 19 -8.21 -2.07 -20.58
CA GLU A 19 -9.29 -2.19 -21.54
C GLU A 19 -10.52 -1.48 -20.98
N HIS A 20 -10.91 -0.37 -21.60
CA HIS A 20 -12.02 0.49 -21.13
C HIS A 20 -11.87 0.89 -19.65
N ASN A 21 -12.74 0.37 -18.78
CA ASN A 21 -12.76 0.64 -17.34
C ASN A 21 -12.15 -0.49 -16.49
N THR A 22 -11.42 -1.40 -17.14
CA THR A 22 -10.81 -2.54 -16.48
C THR A 22 -9.30 -2.46 -16.59
N VAL A 23 -8.63 -2.46 -15.44
CA VAL A 23 -7.18 -2.58 -15.34
C VAL A 23 -6.87 -4.02 -14.93
N SER A 24 -6.11 -4.72 -15.75
CA SER A 24 -5.63 -6.07 -15.45
C SER A 24 -4.17 -5.99 -14.99
N ILE A 25 -3.91 -6.49 -13.77
CA ILE A 25 -2.56 -6.64 -13.22
C ILE A 25 -2.30 -8.13 -13.08
N LYS A 26 -1.47 -8.68 -13.97
CA LYS A 26 -1.34 -10.14 -14.16
C LYS A 26 -2.72 -10.77 -14.43
N ASP A 27 -3.16 -11.71 -13.59
CA ASP A 27 -4.43 -12.43 -13.74
C ASP A 27 -5.59 -11.75 -12.98
N TYR A 28 -5.31 -10.65 -12.27
CA TYR A 28 -6.30 -9.96 -11.45
C TYR A 28 -6.89 -8.77 -12.19
N LYS A 29 -8.23 -8.69 -12.23
CA LYS A 29 -8.97 -7.62 -12.89
C LYS A 29 -9.56 -6.66 -11.87
N ILE A 30 -9.35 -5.37 -12.11
CA ILE A 30 -9.92 -4.27 -11.33
C ILE A 30 -10.85 -3.49 -12.24
N GLU A 31 -12.15 -3.60 -12.01
CA GLU A 31 -13.17 -2.79 -12.68
C GLU A 31 -13.37 -1.51 -11.87
N SER A 32 -12.77 -0.41 -12.33
CA SER A 32 -12.88 0.89 -11.67
C SER A 32 -12.48 1.99 -12.64
N THR A 33 -13.36 2.99 -12.74
CA THR A 33 -13.14 4.24 -13.46
C THR A 33 -11.98 5.02 -12.84
N LEU A 34 -11.88 5.08 -11.51
CA LEU A 34 -10.76 5.74 -10.84
C LEU A 34 -9.43 5.07 -11.22
N VAL A 35 -9.38 3.74 -11.17
CA VAL A 35 -8.14 3.00 -11.43
C VAL A 35 -7.75 3.11 -12.90
N SER A 36 -8.70 2.99 -13.84
CA SER A 36 -8.42 3.17 -15.28
C SER A 36 -7.95 4.59 -15.63
N GLU A 37 -8.57 5.63 -15.04
CA GLU A 37 -8.14 7.03 -15.19
C GLU A 37 -6.70 7.23 -14.71
N VAL A 38 -6.38 6.73 -13.51
CA VAL A 38 -5.04 6.89 -12.91
C VAL A 38 -3.98 6.10 -13.68
N PHE A 39 -4.33 4.91 -14.19
CA PHE A 39 -3.41 4.04 -14.91
C PHE A 39 -3.32 4.33 -16.40
N SER A 40 -4.10 5.27 -16.96
CA SER A 40 -4.10 5.57 -18.39
C SER A 40 -2.69 5.81 -18.95
N GLY A 41 -2.25 4.94 -19.87
CA GLY A 41 -0.91 4.97 -20.47
C GLY A 41 0.21 4.32 -19.64
N ALA A 42 -0.12 3.67 -18.52
CA ALA A 42 0.85 2.93 -17.71
C ALA A 42 1.15 1.56 -18.32
N GLY A 43 2.43 1.18 -18.33
CA GLY A 43 2.86 -0.16 -18.76
C GLY A 43 3.00 -1.14 -17.59
N SER A 44 3.05 -0.64 -16.36
CA SER A 44 3.21 -1.47 -15.16
C SER A 44 2.58 -0.81 -13.93
N ALA A 45 2.28 -1.63 -12.94
CA ALA A 45 1.82 -1.24 -11.61
C ALA A 45 2.91 -1.54 -10.57
N LEU A 46 3.19 -0.55 -9.73
CA LEU A 46 3.84 -0.77 -8.45
C LEU A 46 2.76 -1.12 -7.42
N VAL A 47 2.76 -2.38 -6.97
CA VAL A 47 1.90 -2.91 -5.91
C VAL A 47 2.68 -2.84 -4.60
N MET A 48 2.13 -2.20 -3.57
CA MET A 48 2.86 -1.94 -2.34
C MET A 48 2.00 -2.11 -1.08
N ALA A 49 2.67 -2.42 0.03
CA ALA A 49 2.10 -2.43 1.38
C ALA A 49 3.10 -1.82 2.38
N SER A 50 2.58 -1.15 3.40
CA SER A 50 3.32 -0.72 4.58
C SER A 50 2.53 -1.04 5.83
N SER A 51 3.20 -1.53 6.87
CA SER A 51 2.55 -1.91 8.12
C SER A 51 3.46 -1.67 9.32
N ALA A 52 2.87 -1.25 10.42
CA ALA A 52 3.52 -1.24 11.72
C ALA A 52 3.60 -2.66 12.28
N CYS A 53 4.80 -3.08 12.71
CA CYS A 53 5.01 -4.41 13.29
C CYS A 53 4.15 -4.62 14.55
N SER A 54 3.94 -5.89 14.91
CA SER A 54 3.13 -6.29 16.08
C SER A 54 3.61 -5.65 17.39
N GLU A 55 4.92 -5.41 17.55
CA GLU A 55 5.49 -4.74 18.73
C GLU A 55 4.96 -3.32 18.90
N ASN A 56 4.77 -2.59 17.80
CA ASN A 56 4.19 -1.24 17.84
C ASN A 56 2.73 -1.29 18.29
N ILE A 57 1.97 -2.27 17.80
CA ILE A 57 0.56 -2.44 18.17
C ILE A 57 0.43 -2.81 19.65
N LEU A 58 1.26 -3.73 20.15
CA LEU A 58 1.30 -4.07 21.57
C LEU A 58 1.66 -2.85 22.43
N GLN A 59 2.57 -1.99 21.96
CA GLN A 59 2.94 -0.77 22.65
C GLN A 59 1.81 0.27 22.65
N LEU A 60 1.06 0.39 21.55
CA LEU A 60 -0.13 1.25 21.47
C LEU A 60 -1.19 0.79 22.47
N GLU A 61 -1.48 -0.52 22.52
CA GLU A 61 -2.45 -1.10 23.47
C GLU A 61 -2.04 -0.88 24.92
N LYS A 62 -0.73 -0.91 25.22
CA LYS A 62 -0.23 -0.53 26.53
C LYS A 62 -0.52 0.94 26.85
N TYR A 63 -0.24 1.86 25.92
CA TYR A 63 -0.55 3.28 26.13
C TYR A 63 -2.06 3.53 26.28
N LYS A 64 -2.92 2.82 25.53
CA LYS A 64 -4.39 2.96 25.69
C LYS A 64 -4.85 2.64 27.13
N LYS A 65 -4.14 1.76 27.85
CA LYS A 65 -4.45 1.42 29.25
C LYS A 65 -3.80 2.38 30.26
N ASP A 66 -2.56 2.78 30.00
CA ASP A 66 -1.75 3.53 30.96
C ASP A 66 -1.92 5.06 30.83
N ASP A 67 -2.01 5.57 29.59
CA ASP A 67 -2.00 7.00 29.28
C ASP A 67 -2.61 7.26 27.88
N MET A 68 -3.90 7.60 27.87
CA MET A 68 -4.64 7.87 26.64
C MET A 68 -4.06 9.02 25.81
N GLY A 69 -3.43 10.02 26.45
CA GLY A 69 -2.76 11.10 25.73
C GLY A 69 -1.58 10.60 24.91
N LYS A 70 -0.74 9.74 25.51
CA LYS A 70 0.33 9.05 24.77
C LYS A 70 -0.21 8.11 23.70
N ALA A 71 -1.32 7.44 23.96
CA ALA A 71 -1.93 6.52 23.00
C ALA A 71 -2.31 7.25 21.71
N VAL A 72 -3.00 8.39 21.82
CA VAL A 72 -3.41 9.20 20.66
C VAL A 72 -2.19 9.70 19.88
N ILE A 73 -1.16 10.21 20.58
CA ILE A 73 0.07 10.67 19.93
C ILE A 73 0.75 9.51 19.21
N TYR A 74 0.88 8.35 19.86
CA TYR A 74 1.53 7.18 19.27
C TYR A 74 0.76 6.64 18.07
N ASP A 75 -0.57 6.61 18.15
CA ASP A 75 -1.46 6.20 17.06
C ASP A 75 -1.29 7.08 15.82
N ALA A 76 -1.21 8.40 16.01
CA ALA A 76 -0.97 9.37 14.94
C ALA A 76 0.42 9.15 14.32
N VAL A 77 1.45 8.97 15.14
CA VAL A 77 2.82 8.72 14.66
C VAL A 77 2.90 7.41 13.87
N LEU A 78 2.25 6.34 14.32
CA LEU A 78 2.21 5.07 13.58
C LEU A 78 1.51 5.23 12.23
N SER A 79 0.42 5.99 12.18
CA SER A 79 -0.33 6.25 10.94
C SER A 79 0.55 6.98 9.92
N GLU A 80 1.26 8.03 10.38
CA GLU A 80 2.18 8.78 9.52
C GLU A 80 3.40 7.96 9.11
N ALA A 81 3.93 7.13 10.02
CA ALA A 81 5.06 6.25 9.72
C ALA A 81 4.70 5.22 8.63
N VAL A 82 3.49 4.64 8.69
CA VAL A 82 2.97 3.74 7.64
C VAL A 82 2.85 4.47 6.30
N ASP A 83 2.35 5.71 6.28
CA ASP A 83 2.28 6.47 5.03
C ASP A 83 3.68 6.82 4.47
N HIS A 84 4.61 7.20 5.35
CA HIS A 84 6.02 7.42 5.01
C HIS A 84 6.68 6.14 4.44
N GLY A 85 6.23 4.95 4.85
CA GLY A 85 6.64 3.69 4.25
C GLY A 85 6.42 3.63 2.74
N PHE A 86 5.34 4.23 2.22
CA PHE A 86 5.10 4.32 0.78
C PHE A 86 6.03 5.30 0.08
N LEU A 87 6.43 6.39 0.75
CA LEU A 87 7.42 7.32 0.21
C LEU A 87 8.77 6.61 0.06
N LEU A 88 9.19 5.84 1.07
CA LEU A 88 10.41 5.03 1.00
C LEU A 88 10.39 4.02 -0.16
N ILE A 89 9.28 3.28 -0.32
CA ILE A 89 9.11 2.37 -1.46
C ILE A 89 9.21 3.14 -2.78
N GLY A 90 8.53 4.27 -2.90
CA GLY A 90 8.54 5.11 -4.10
C GLY A 90 9.94 5.61 -4.45
N GLU A 91 10.71 6.07 -3.46
CA GLU A 91 12.10 6.52 -3.66
C GLU A 91 13.03 5.38 -4.08
N LEU A 92 12.88 4.20 -3.48
CA LEU A 92 13.64 3.00 -3.85
C LEU A 92 13.37 2.62 -5.30
N VAL A 93 12.09 2.49 -5.67
CA VAL A 93 11.69 2.14 -7.04
C VAL A 93 12.07 3.21 -8.04
N GLN A 94 11.90 4.50 -7.70
CA GLN A 94 12.26 5.58 -8.61
C GLN A 94 13.75 5.56 -8.96
N LYS A 95 14.64 5.18 -8.04
CA LYS A 95 16.07 4.99 -8.31
C LYS A 95 16.34 3.85 -9.29
N GLU A 96 15.58 2.76 -9.21
CA GLU A 96 15.67 1.64 -10.16
C GLU A 96 15.21 2.06 -11.56
N LEU A 97 14.18 2.91 -11.63
CA LEU A 97 13.58 3.39 -12.89
C LEU A 97 14.39 4.46 -13.63
N ILE A 98 15.39 5.10 -13.00
CA ILE A 98 16.23 6.15 -13.63
C ILE A 98 16.82 5.67 -14.96
N ARG A 99 17.17 4.38 -15.05
CA ARG A 99 17.81 3.80 -16.23
C ARG A 99 16.85 3.59 -17.41
N SER A 100 15.54 3.69 -17.21
CA SER A 100 14.53 3.22 -18.16
C SER A 100 13.62 4.33 -18.71
N VAL A 101 13.92 5.61 -18.46
CA VAL A 101 13.05 6.76 -18.82
C VAL A 101 11.60 6.55 -18.33
N CYS A 102 11.46 5.93 -17.16
CA CYS A 102 10.16 5.67 -16.52
C CYS A 102 9.97 6.56 -15.29
N ARG A 103 8.71 6.86 -14.97
CA ARG A 103 8.31 7.65 -13.80
C ARG A 103 7.16 7.00 -13.05
N LEU A 104 7.13 7.20 -11.74
CA LEU A 104 5.98 6.85 -10.90
C LEU A 104 4.88 7.91 -11.03
N GLY A 105 3.63 7.45 -11.06
CA GLY A 105 2.45 8.29 -10.88
C GLY A 105 1.95 8.36 -9.44
N LYS A 106 0.81 9.03 -9.25
CA LYS A 106 0.18 9.17 -7.94
C LYS A 106 -0.39 7.83 -7.48
N ARG A 107 -0.13 7.46 -6.22
CA ARG A 107 -0.68 6.25 -5.60
C ARG A 107 -2.18 6.37 -5.31
N ILE A 108 -2.87 5.24 -5.36
CA ILE A 108 -4.27 5.05 -4.95
C ILE A 108 -4.40 3.79 -4.08
N SER A 109 -5.38 3.77 -3.19
CA SER A 109 -5.63 2.66 -2.27
C SER A 109 -7.08 2.19 -2.37
N CYS A 110 -7.36 0.96 -1.94
CA CYS A 110 -8.74 0.48 -1.85
C CYS A 110 -9.56 1.35 -0.88
N GLY A 111 -10.86 1.46 -1.13
CA GLY A 111 -11.81 2.26 -0.34
C GLY A 111 -12.06 3.67 -0.89
N TYR A 112 -11.40 4.06 -1.99
CA TYR A 112 -11.62 5.35 -2.66
C TYR A 112 -12.50 5.21 -3.90
N ARG A 113 -13.58 6.00 -3.97
CA ARG A 113 -14.55 5.99 -5.08
C ARG A 113 -15.03 4.56 -5.40
N ASP A 114 -14.86 4.11 -6.63
CA ASP A 114 -15.25 2.79 -7.12
C ASP A 114 -14.14 1.74 -6.97
N PHE A 115 -12.97 2.08 -6.42
CA PHE A 115 -11.94 1.11 -6.07
C PHE A 115 -12.24 0.48 -4.70
N THR A 116 -13.14 -0.50 -4.68
CA THR A 116 -13.71 -1.03 -3.43
C THR A 116 -12.72 -1.86 -2.58
N LEU A 117 -13.06 -2.08 -1.30
CA LEU A 117 -12.21 -2.81 -0.35
C LEU A 117 -11.99 -4.29 -0.71
N ASN A 118 -12.87 -4.92 -1.49
CA ASN A 118 -12.70 -6.33 -1.86
C ASN A 118 -11.38 -6.60 -2.61
N HIS A 119 -10.85 -5.58 -3.29
CA HIS A 119 -9.57 -5.62 -3.98
C HIS A 119 -8.38 -5.73 -3.04
N GLN A 120 -8.57 -5.60 -1.72
CA GLN A 120 -7.52 -5.92 -0.75
C GLN A 120 -7.06 -7.39 -0.85
N THR A 121 -7.92 -8.29 -1.30
CA THR A 121 -7.57 -9.70 -1.55
C THR A 121 -6.43 -9.85 -2.56
N PHE A 122 -6.36 -8.98 -3.56
CA PHE A 122 -5.26 -8.95 -4.53
C PHE A 122 -3.93 -8.65 -3.86
N PHE A 123 -3.85 -7.60 -3.04
CA PHE A 123 -2.61 -7.27 -2.32
C PHE A 123 -2.21 -8.38 -1.36
N SER A 124 -3.18 -8.93 -0.62
CA SER A 124 -2.97 -10.06 0.29
C SER A 124 -2.30 -11.24 -0.41
N HIS A 125 -2.81 -11.60 -1.59
CA HIS A 125 -2.27 -12.70 -2.39
C HIS A 125 -0.92 -12.36 -3.03
N VAL A 126 -0.84 -11.24 -3.77
CA VAL A 126 0.34 -10.88 -4.57
C VAL A 126 1.55 -10.56 -3.72
N LEU A 127 1.35 -9.87 -2.60
CA LEU A 127 2.43 -9.52 -1.68
C LEU A 127 2.63 -10.60 -0.60
N ASN A 128 1.78 -11.64 -0.57
CA ASN A 128 1.81 -12.69 0.44
C ASN A 128 1.76 -12.13 1.88
N LEU A 129 0.86 -11.17 2.10
CA LEU A 129 0.70 -10.42 3.37
C LEU A 129 0.57 -11.33 4.61
N PRO A 130 -0.15 -12.47 4.59
CA PRO A 130 -0.29 -13.33 5.76
C PRO A 130 1.03 -13.86 6.32
N ASN A 131 2.03 -14.10 5.46
CA ASN A 131 3.35 -14.56 5.89
C ASN A 131 4.14 -13.50 6.68
N TYR A 132 3.71 -12.25 6.59
CA TYR A 132 4.29 -11.13 7.34
C TYR A 132 3.39 -10.67 8.49
N GLY A 133 2.36 -11.47 8.84
CA GLY A 133 1.45 -11.17 9.95
C GLY A 133 0.35 -10.17 9.61
N ILE A 134 0.20 -9.79 8.33
CA ILE A 134 -0.85 -8.88 7.86
C ILE A 134 -2.00 -9.72 7.28
N LYS A 135 -3.20 -9.60 7.86
CA LYS A 135 -4.38 -10.39 7.50
C LYS A 135 -5.54 -9.50 7.08
N LEU A 136 -6.54 -10.10 6.44
CA LEU A 136 -7.81 -9.45 6.14
C LEU A 136 -8.91 -9.97 7.05
N THR A 137 -9.75 -9.08 7.55
CA THR A 137 -11.04 -9.46 8.15
C THR A 137 -12.03 -9.89 7.05
N PRO A 138 -13.17 -10.51 7.42
CA PRO A 138 -14.24 -10.80 6.46
C PRO A 138 -14.77 -9.56 5.71
N ALA A 139 -14.60 -8.37 6.30
CA ALA A 139 -14.96 -7.09 5.69
C ALA A 139 -13.81 -6.45 4.89
N TYR A 140 -12.74 -7.20 4.58
CA TYR A 140 -11.58 -6.76 3.82
C TYR A 140 -10.75 -5.64 4.49
N ILE A 141 -10.84 -5.51 5.81
CA ILE A 141 -10.01 -4.57 6.58
C ILE A 141 -8.69 -5.25 6.94
N LEU A 142 -7.57 -4.53 6.81
CA LEU A 142 -6.25 -5.03 7.17
C LEU A 142 -6.09 -5.13 8.70
N GLN A 143 -5.43 -6.19 9.15
CA GLN A 143 -4.99 -6.39 10.52
C GLN A 143 -3.49 -6.69 10.51
N PRO A 144 -2.65 -5.94 11.26
CA PRO A 144 -3.02 -4.90 12.23
C PRO A 144 -3.61 -3.64 11.60
N GLU A 145 -4.36 -2.85 12.40
CA GLU A 145 -5.08 -1.66 11.94
C GLU A 145 -4.16 -0.58 11.34
N LYS A 146 -2.90 -0.55 11.77
CA LYS A 146 -1.86 0.31 11.19
C LYS A 146 -1.15 -0.40 10.04
N SER A 147 -1.93 -0.79 9.05
CA SER A 147 -1.46 -1.34 7.78
C SER A 147 -2.21 -0.66 6.64
N ALA A 148 -1.49 -0.40 5.56
CA ALA A 148 -2.05 0.17 4.36
C ALA A 148 -1.48 -0.53 3.12
N THR A 149 -2.23 -0.49 2.03
CA THR A 149 -1.84 -1.00 0.71
C THR A 149 -2.12 0.08 -0.33
N ALA A 150 -1.35 0.08 -1.42
CA ALA A 150 -1.54 1.04 -2.50
C ALA A 150 -1.03 0.51 -3.85
N LEU A 151 -1.60 1.06 -4.91
CA LEU A 151 -1.16 0.93 -6.29
C LEU A 151 -0.60 2.26 -6.77
N ALA A 152 0.50 2.23 -7.51
CA ALA A 152 0.96 3.38 -8.27
C ALA A 152 1.29 2.97 -9.72
N PRO A 153 0.87 3.73 -10.73
CA PRO A 153 1.21 3.44 -12.12
C PRO A 153 2.67 3.79 -12.39
N ILE A 154 3.32 3.00 -13.25
CA ILE A 154 4.63 3.28 -13.82
C ILE A 154 4.43 3.60 -15.30
N PHE A 155 4.85 4.80 -15.69
CA PHE A 155 4.81 5.26 -17.07
C PHE A 155 6.21 5.22 -17.65
N CYS A 156 6.41 4.46 -18.72
CA CYS A 156 7.65 4.46 -19.49
C CYS A 156 7.41 5.17 -20.81
N LYS A 157 8.33 6.03 -21.23
CA LYS A 157 8.29 6.56 -22.60
C LYS A 157 8.75 5.47 -23.56
N GLU A 158 8.03 5.31 -24.66
CA GLU A 158 8.59 4.62 -25.83
C GLU A 158 9.80 5.43 -26.30
N VAL A 159 10.94 4.76 -26.48
CA VAL A 159 12.19 5.34 -27.01
C VAL A 159 12.17 5.24 -28.53
#